data_AF-A0A9X5CIW1-F1
#
_entry.id   AF-A0A9X5CIW1-F1
#
_cell.length_a   1.000
_cell.length_b   1.000
_cell.length_c   1.000
_cell.angle_alpha   90.00
_cell.angle_beta   90.00
_cell.angle_gamma   90.00
#
_symmetry.space_group_name_H-M   'P 1'
#
loop_
_entity.id
_entity.type
_entity.pdbx_description
1 polymer ?
#
loop_
_entity_poly.entity_id
_entity_poly.type
_entity_poly.pdbx_seq_one_letter_code
_entity_poly.pdbx_strand_id
1 'polypeptide(L)' 'TTDEQKRALLGLRADGVAPRPCGSAGLEYLAVARGELDATAFSWELAWDHAAGLLLVEEAGGAHLTRAGRP' A
#
# COMPACT_ATOMS: atom_id res chain seq x y z
N THR A 1 8.27 0.43 -12.45
CA THR A 1 8.86 -0.27 -11.30
C THR A 1 10.05 -1.06 -11.79
N THR A 2 11.15 -1.04 -11.06
CA THR A 2 12.31 -1.90 -11.35
C THR A 2 12.05 -3.32 -10.86
N ASP A 3 12.79 -4.30 -11.38
CA ASP A 3 12.65 -5.68 -10.90
C ASP A 3 13.10 -5.84 -9.45
N GLU A 4 13.98 -4.96 -8.97
CA GLU A 4 14.32 -4.88 -7.56
C GLU A 4 13.12 -4.42 -6.70
N GLN A 5 12.42 -3.36 -7.11
CA GLN A 5 11.22 -2.88 -6.43
C GLN A 5 10.12 -3.95 -6.42
N LYS A 6 9.95 -4.71 -7.50
CA LYS A 6 9.01 -5.84 -7.54
C LYS A 6 9.43 -6.97 -6.58
N ARG A 7 10.73 -7.33 -6.57
CA ARG A 7 11.28 -8.35 -5.68
C ARG A 7 11.12 -7.97 -4.20
N ALA A 8 11.18 -6.69 -3.87
CA ALA A 8 10.99 -6.21 -2.51
C ALA A 8 9.63 -6.61 -1.91
N LEU A 9 8.58 -6.72 -2.74
CA LEU A 9 7.25 -7.16 -2.28
C LEU A 9 7.15 -8.68 -2.09
N LEU A 10 8.09 -9.49 -2.59
CA LEU A 10 8.06 -10.95 -2.41
C LEU A 10 8.18 -11.36 -0.93
N GLY A 11 8.77 -10.51 -0.09
CA GLY A 11 8.85 -10.73 1.36
C GLY A 11 7.47 -10.76 2.05
N LEU A 12 6.42 -10.27 1.39
CA LEU A 12 5.04 -10.37 1.89
C LEU A 12 4.43 -11.77 1.68
N ARG A 13 5.12 -12.69 1.00
CA ARG A 13 4.71 -14.10 0.92
C ARG A 13 5.20 -14.85 2.16
N ALA A 14 4.58 -14.56 3.30
CA ALA A 14 4.89 -15.14 4.60
C ALA A 14 3.62 -15.63 5.29
N ASP A 15 3.77 -16.54 6.25
CA ASP A 15 2.65 -17.07 7.03
C ASP A 15 1.90 -15.94 7.75
N GLY A 16 0.56 -15.99 7.69
CA GLY A 16 -0.31 -14.95 8.24
C GLY A 16 -0.57 -13.76 7.31
N VAL A 17 0.09 -13.68 6.16
CA VAL A 17 -0.19 -12.68 5.13
C VAL A 17 -1.01 -13.32 4.00
N ALA A 18 -2.17 -12.74 3.69
CA ALA A 18 -3.03 -13.17 2.59
C ALA A 18 -2.98 -12.14 1.45
N PRO A 19 -1.89 -12.09 0.65
CA PRO A 19 -1.76 -11.08 -0.40
C PRO A 19 -2.78 -11.32 -1.51
N ARG A 20 -3.37 -10.24 -2.02
CA ARG A 20 -4.22 -10.26 -3.22
C ARG A 20 -3.72 -9.26 -4.26
N PRO A 21 -3.98 -9.50 -5.56
CA PRO A 21 -3.72 -8.50 -6.59
C PRO A 21 -4.48 -7.19 -6.28
N CYS A 22 -3.80 -6.07 -6.48
CA CYS A 22 -4.42 -4.74 -6.45
C CYS A 22 -5.21 -4.52 -7.75
N GLY A 23 -6.47 -4.10 -7.64
CA GLY A 23 -7.28 -3.68 -8.78
C GLY A 23 -7.15 -2.19 -9.10
N SER A 24 -7.13 -1.33 -8.07
CA SER A 24 -7.04 0.13 -8.20
C SER A 24 -6.48 0.72 -6.91
N ALA A 25 -5.38 1.48 -7.00
CA ALA A 25 -4.72 2.05 -5.83
C ALA A 25 -5.67 2.87 -4.95
N GLY A 26 -6.49 3.74 -5.55
CA GLY A 26 -7.45 4.55 -4.83
C GLY A 26 -8.50 3.74 -4.06
N LEU A 27 -8.98 2.63 -4.63
CA LEU A 27 -9.91 1.73 -3.92
C LEU A 27 -9.22 0.94 -2.80
N GLU A 28 -7.95 0.55 -2.97
CA GLU A 28 -7.21 -0.14 -1.92
C GLU A 28 -7.01 0.76 -0.69
N TYR A 29 -6.69 2.05 -0.88
CA TYR A 29 -6.58 3.00 0.24
C TYR A 29 -7.91 3.20 0.96
N LEU A 30 -9.02 3.30 0.23
CA LEU A 30 -10.35 3.40 0.83
C LEU A 30 -10.69 2.15 1.65
N ALA A 31 -10.35 0.97 1.16
CA ALA A 31 -10.55 -0.28 1.89
C ALA A 31 -9.73 -0.32 3.19
N VAL A 32 -8.48 0.18 3.19
CA VAL A 32 -7.68 0.35 4.42
C VAL A 32 -8.36 1.33 5.38
N ALA A 33 -8.75 2.51 4.92
CA ALA A 33 -9.40 3.52 5.77
C ALA A 33 -10.73 3.02 6.38
N ARG A 34 -11.42 2.08 5.73
CA ARG A 34 -12.64 1.44 6.24
C ARG A 34 -12.39 0.23 7.14
N GLY A 35 -11.12 -0.20 7.31
CA GLY A 35 -10.77 -1.42 8.04
C GLY A 35 -11.13 -2.72 7.30
N GLU A 36 -11.37 -2.65 5.99
CA GLU A 36 -11.63 -3.83 5.14
C GLU A 36 -10.31 -4.51 4.69
N LEU A 37 -9.20 -3.79 4.76
CA LEU A 37 -7.83 -4.29 4.55
C LEU A 37 -6.91 -3.79 5.65
N ASP A 38 -5.98 -4.64 6.08
CA ASP A 38 -4.97 -4.24 7.07
C ASP A 38 -3.90 -3.31 6.47
N ALA A 39 -3.52 -3.52 5.21
CA ALA A 39 -2.50 -2.73 4.53
C ALA A 39 -2.56 -2.87 3.00
N THR A 40 -1.93 -1.92 2.30
CA THR A 40 -1.61 -2.01 0.87
C THR A 40 -0.14 -1.66 0.63
N ALA A 41 0.47 -2.29 -0.37
CA ALA A 41 1.88 -2.09 -0.72
C ALA A 41 2.05 -2.02 -2.23
N PHE A 42 2.74 -0.98 -2.71
CA PHE A 42 2.98 -0.72 -4.12
C PHE A 42 4.47 -0.70 -4.42
N SER A 43 4.84 -1.06 -5.64
CA SER A 43 6.22 -0.96 -6.15
C SER A 43 6.40 0.18 -7.16
N TRP A 44 5.31 0.90 -7.48
CA TRP A 44 5.28 2.08 -8.36
C TRP A 44 4.86 3.32 -7.58
N GLU A 45 5.14 4.49 -8.16
CA GLU A 45 5.21 5.76 -7.42
C GLU A 45 4.51 6.91 -8.17
N LEU A 46 3.50 6.62 -8.99
CA LEU A 46 2.76 7.71 -9.64
C LEU A 46 2.01 8.50 -8.56
N ALA A 47 2.53 9.67 -8.19
CA ALA A 47 2.09 10.41 -7.01
C ALA A 47 0.57 10.64 -6.98
N TRP A 48 -0.06 10.82 -8.14
CA TRP A 48 -1.50 11.03 -8.26
C TRP A 48 -2.35 9.79 -7.90
N ASP A 49 -1.81 8.58 -8.04
CA ASP A 49 -2.52 7.34 -7.65
C ASP A 49 -2.60 7.18 -6.13
N HIS A 50 -1.75 7.91 -5.39
CA HIS A 50 -1.60 7.78 -3.94
C HIS A 50 -2.09 9.01 -3.16
N ALA A 51 -1.93 10.23 -3.70
CA ALA A 51 -2.13 11.48 -2.95
C ALA A 51 -3.43 11.54 -2.15
N ALA A 52 -4.58 11.23 -2.76
CA ALA A 52 -5.87 11.22 -2.06
C ALA A 52 -5.97 10.08 -1.04
N GLY A 53 -5.43 8.91 -1.37
CA GLY A 53 -5.45 7.73 -0.52
C GLY A 53 -4.59 7.88 0.75
N LEU A 54 -3.44 8.54 0.64
CA LEU A 54 -2.57 8.82 1.79
C LEU A 54 -3.30 9.69 2.82
N LEU A 55 -3.92 10.79 2.37
CA LEU A 55 -4.73 11.65 3.23
C LEU A 55 -5.88 10.87 3.90
N LEU A 56 -6.60 10.03 3.15
CA LEU A 56 -7.69 9.21 3.71
C LEU A 56 -7.21 8.26 4.81
N VAL A 57 -6.04 7.64 4.63
CA VAL A 57 -5.46 6.74 5.63
C VAL A 57 -5.02 7.51 6.86
N GLU A 58 -4.38 8.67 6.71
CA GLU A 58 -3.99 9.52 7.85
C GLU A 58 -5.19 9.99 8.67
N GLU A 59 -6.26 10.46 8.01
CA GLU A 59 -7.50 10.91 8.68
C GLU A 59 -8.24 9.76 9.39
N ALA A 60 -8.05 8.52 8.91
CA ALA A 60 -8.54 7.32 9.60
C ALA A 60 -7.63 6.86 10.76
N GLY A 61 -6.54 7.59 11.05
CA GLY A 61 -5.57 7.26 12.11
C GLY A 61 -4.51 6.24 11.68
N GLY A 62 -4.40 5.93 10.39
CA GLY A 62 -3.37 5.08 9.82
C GLY A 62 -2.06 5.81 9.54
N ALA A 63 -1.11 5.11 8.91
CA ALA A 63 0.19 5.65 8.54
C ALA A 63 0.62 5.17 7.15
N HIS A 64 1.50 5.92 6.50
CA HIS A 64 2.13 5.53 5.25
C HIS A 64 3.64 5.76 5.30
N LEU A 65 4.39 4.79 4.77
CA LEU A 65 5.84 4.83 4.72
C LEU A 65 6.32 4.12 3.46
N THR A 66 7.40 4.60 2.88
CA THR A 66 8.25 3.85 1.97
C THR A 66 8.89 2.65 2.70
N ARG A 67 9.41 1.68 1.94
CA ARG A 67 10.15 0.54 2.50
C ARG A 67 11.35 0.95 3.38
N ALA A 68 11.91 2.14 3.18
CA ALA A 68 13.01 2.68 3.98
C ALA A 68 12.53 3.42 5.26
N GLY A 69 11.23 3.39 5.57
CA GLY A 69 10.65 4.09 6.72
C GLY A 69 10.57 5.61 6.56
N ARG A 70 10.61 6.11 5.32
CA ARG A 70 10.43 7.54 4.99
C ARG A 70 8.96 7.80 4.62
N PRO A 71 8.37 8.95 5.01
CA PRO A 71 7.08 9.38 4.46
C PRO A 71 7.08 9.43 2.93
#